data_AF-A0A5C4P2A1-F1
#
_entry.id   AF-A0A5C4P2A1-F1
#
_cell.length_a   1.000
_cell.length_b   1.000
_cell.length_c   1.000
_cell.angle_alpha   90.00
_cell.angle_beta   90.00
_cell.angle_gamma   90.00
#
_symmetry.space_group_name_H-M   'P 1'
#
loop_
_entity.id
_entity.type
_entity.pdbx_description
1 polymer ?
#
loop_
_entity_poly.entity_id
_entity_poly.type
_entity_poly.pdbx_seq_one_letter_code
_entity_poly.pdbx_strand_id
1 'polypeptide(L)'
;MQLPASLAHISAQQDWQHTTAYPPLGFTPFAESALGNGDTFGLYWPIGREASEPIVVETWHDEWRIQPHFSSLAAFLQAYAAAEDEYVGTPSLADDPASPRAAFLAAKELIAQRNPEAAIALLEAALAIVPEYTDALALLHGQYVRAGRTDDAVRVAIQAIISPPSLGGPPLKALQWLRTQPVPEGELDPIWRACGQLSFHFGGSKENGEYRVLLAAIATYLEQGNHVCASTLMQTYAELMSAETVSFQERYAFDPAAFIARQIAVSAGLPQGSRDPAMLWSGDLA
;
A
#
# COMPACT_ATOMS: atom_id res chain seq x y z
N MET A 1 -11.75 -2.49 11.77
CA MET A 1 -10.29 -2.62 11.98
C MET A 1 -10.02 -3.13 13.40
N GLN A 2 -9.21 -4.17 13.57
CA GLN A 2 -8.85 -4.74 14.86
C GLN A 2 -7.77 -3.90 15.56
N LEU A 3 -8.01 -3.46 16.79
CA LEU A 3 -7.00 -2.75 17.59
C LEU A 3 -5.89 -3.71 18.07
N PRO A 4 -4.63 -3.25 18.13
CA PRO A 4 -3.53 -4.08 18.63
C PRO A 4 -3.66 -4.31 20.15
N ALA A 5 -3.31 -5.50 20.63
CA ALA A 5 -3.37 -5.82 22.06
C ALA A 5 -2.53 -4.88 22.94
N SER A 6 -1.43 -4.36 22.39
CA SER A 6 -0.52 -3.43 23.08
C SER A 6 -0.86 -1.95 22.92
N LEU A 7 -2.07 -1.61 22.46
CA LEU A 7 -2.48 -0.21 22.20
C LEU A 7 -2.27 0.73 23.40
N ALA A 8 -2.47 0.24 24.63
CA ALA A 8 -2.31 1.03 25.85
C ALA A 8 -0.86 1.51 26.11
N HIS A 9 0.12 1.02 25.34
CA HIS A 9 1.53 1.38 25.47
C HIS A 9 1.98 2.46 24.49
N ILE A 10 1.05 3.01 23.69
CA ILE A 10 1.32 4.13 22.78
C ILE A 10 0.29 5.24 22.93
N SER A 11 0.70 6.43 22.53
CA SER A 11 -0.11 7.64 22.49
C SER A 11 -0.70 7.83 21.09
N ALA A 12 -1.60 6.93 20.69
CA ALA A 12 -2.27 7.00 19.38
C ALA A 12 -3.25 8.17 19.30
N GLN A 13 -3.26 8.88 18.17
CA GLN A 13 -4.18 10.01 17.93
C GLN A 13 -5.60 9.50 17.62
N GLN A 14 -6.46 9.47 18.64
CA GLN A 14 -7.85 8.97 18.50
C GLN A 14 -8.76 9.92 17.72
N ASP A 15 -8.44 11.20 17.67
CA ASP A 15 -9.14 12.22 16.89
C ASP A 15 -8.59 12.36 15.46
N TRP A 16 -7.66 11.49 15.05
CA TRP A 16 -7.12 11.46 13.70
C TRP A 16 -8.24 11.27 12.67
N GLN A 17 -8.36 12.24 11.76
CA GLN A 17 -9.30 12.20 10.65
C GLN A 17 -8.56 12.03 9.34
N HIS A 18 -8.93 11.00 8.58
CA HIS A 18 -8.42 10.81 7.23
C HIS A 18 -9.10 11.79 6.28
N THR A 19 -8.47 12.96 6.08
CA THR A 19 -9.00 14.07 5.27
C THR A 19 -8.17 14.38 4.02
N THR A 20 -7.01 13.74 3.88
CA THR A 20 -6.08 13.83 2.75
C THR A 20 -5.77 12.44 2.21
N ALA A 21 -5.38 12.34 0.93
CA ALA A 21 -5.05 11.05 0.33
C ALA A 21 -3.81 10.37 0.95
N TYR A 22 -2.87 11.18 1.46
CA TYR A 22 -1.67 10.73 2.17
C TYR A 22 -1.63 11.35 3.59
N PRO A 23 -1.22 10.59 4.63
CA PRO A 23 -0.93 9.16 4.64
C PRO A 23 -2.15 8.31 4.24
N PRO A 24 -1.96 7.05 3.75
CA PRO A 24 -3.05 6.25 3.20
C PRO A 24 -4.19 5.99 4.18
N LEU A 25 -5.41 5.77 3.66
CA LEU A 25 -6.55 5.37 4.50
C LEU A 25 -6.17 4.12 5.29
N GLY A 26 -6.54 4.06 6.58
CA GLY A 26 -6.14 2.99 7.49
C GLY A 26 -4.79 3.24 8.19
N PHE A 27 -4.21 4.43 8.04
CA PHE A 27 -3.12 4.91 8.87
C PHE A 27 -3.65 5.65 10.11
N THR A 28 -2.99 5.48 11.26
CA THR A 28 -3.22 6.25 12.49
C THR A 28 -1.88 6.55 13.16
N PRO A 29 -1.48 7.82 13.33
CA PRO A 29 -0.21 8.17 13.94
C PRO A 29 -0.21 7.97 15.47
N PHE A 30 0.97 7.77 16.04
CA PHE A 30 1.22 7.79 17.48
C PHE A 30 2.52 8.56 17.81
N ALA A 31 2.71 8.96 19.08
CA ALA A 31 3.76 9.92 19.45
C ALA A 31 5.15 9.29 19.70
N GLU A 32 5.22 8.01 20.05
CA GLU A 32 6.45 7.33 20.43
C GLU A 32 7.44 7.26 19.25
N SER A 33 8.70 7.63 19.51
CA SER A 33 9.78 7.73 18.51
C SER A 33 9.50 8.72 17.37
N ALA A 34 8.60 9.69 17.54
CA ALA A 34 8.39 10.75 16.55
C ALA A 34 9.65 11.64 16.42
N LEU A 35 10.17 11.78 15.20
CA LEU A 35 11.47 12.39 14.93
C LEU A 35 11.44 13.91 14.70
N GLY A 36 10.24 14.50 14.73
CA GLY A 36 10.02 15.87 14.30
C GLY A 36 9.96 16.00 12.76
N ASN A 37 9.83 17.23 12.27
CA ASN A 37 9.71 17.57 10.84
C ASN A 37 8.52 16.97 10.06
N GLY A 38 7.65 16.19 10.68
CA GLY A 38 6.48 15.59 10.03
C GLY A 38 6.59 14.07 9.87
N ASP A 39 7.74 13.48 10.19
CA ASP A 39 7.92 12.03 10.24
C ASP A 39 7.38 11.48 11.56
N THR A 40 6.52 10.48 11.46
CA THR A 40 5.88 9.84 12.60
C THR A 40 5.72 8.35 12.34
N PHE A 41 5.74 7.56 13.41
CA PHE A 41 5.27 6.19 13.35
C PHE A 41 3.75 6.15 13.46
N GLY A 42 3.16 5.13 12.86
CA GLY A 42 1.74 4.91 12.98
C GLY A 42 1.34 3.46 12.79
N LEU A 43 0.15 3.16 13.28
CA LEU A 43 -0.53 1.91 12.98
C LEU A 43 -1.03 1.97 11.54
N TYR A 44 -0.84 0.88 10.81
CA TYR A 44 -1.41 0.71 9.48
C TYR A 44 -2.08 -0.64 9.36
N TRP A 45 -3.36 -0.65 8.96
CA TRP A 45 -4.07 -1.86 8.58
C TRP A 45 -3.90 -2.08 7.08
N PRO A 46 -3.23 -3.13 6.60
CA PRO A 46 -3.14 -3.40 5.15
C PRO A 46 -4.52 -3.66 4.54
N ILE A 47 -4.71 -3.30 3.27
CA ILE A 47 -6.00 -3.37 2.57
C ILE A 47 -6.48 -4.82 2.46
N GLY A 48 -7.68 -5.09 2.97
CA GLY A 48 -8.25 -6.44 3.01
C GLY A 48 -7.78 -7.28 4.20
N ARG A 49 -7.06 -6.68 5.16
CA ARG A 49 -6.57 -7.32 6.39
C ARG A 49 -7.06 -6.62 7.66
N GLU A 50 -8.19 -5.93 7.59
CA GLU A 50 -8.71 -5.09 8.68
C GLU A 50 -9.06 -5.88 9.95
N ALA A 51 -9.29 -7.20 9.85
CA ALA A 51 -9.54 -8.10 10.97
C ALA A 51 -8.26 -8.73 11.56
N SER A 52 -7.08 -8.26 11.14
CA SER A 52 -5.79 -8.57 11.78
C SER A 52 -5.29 -7.33 12.54
N GLU A 53 -4.40 -7.54 13.51
CA GLU A 53 -3.68 -6.42 14.13
C GLU A 53 -2.92 -5.61 13.06
N PRO A 54 -2.79 -4.28 13.26
CA PRO A 54 -2.04 -3.43 12.35
C PRO A 54 -0.54 -3.72 12.42
N ILE A 55 0.14 -3.40 11.33
CA ILE A 55 1.59 -3.25 11.31
C ILE A 55 1.99 -1.85 11.80
N VAL A 56 3.27 -1.64 12.10
CA VAL A 56 3.80 -0.29 12.35
C VAL A 56 4.58 0.20 11.14
N VAL A 57 4.18 1.37 10.65
CA VAL A 57 4.82 2.06 9.51
C VAL A 57 5.45 3.36 9.98
N GLU A 58 6.50 3.80 9.28
CA GLU A 58 7.08 5.15 9.40
C GLU A 58 6.64 5.98 8.20
N THR A 59 6.20 7.23 8.42
CA THR A 59 6.04 8.19 7.32
C THR A 59 7.38 8.85 7.00
N TRP A 60 7.72 8.93 5.73
CA TRP A 60 8.77 9.78 5.17
C TRP A 60 8.07 10.93 4.45
N HIS A 61 7.83 12.02 5.19
CA HIS A 61 6.92 13.09 4.79
C HIS A 61 7.39 13.82 3.52
N ASP A 62 8.70 14.10 3.39
CA ASP A 62 9.28 14.78 2.23
C ASP A 62 9.17 13.95 0.95
N GLU A 63 9.21 12.62 1.09
CA GLU A 63 9.06 11.70 -0.04
C GLU A 63 7.60 11.33 -0.33
N TRP A 64 6.67 11.72 0.55
CA TRP A 64 5.26 11.28 0.53
C TRP A 64 5.15 9.74 0.57
N ARG A 65 5.99 9.09 1.38
CA ARG A 65 6.06 7.63 1.48
C ARG A 65 5.79 7.10 2.87
N ILE A 66 5.28 5.88 2.95
CA ILE A 66 5.28 5.11 4.19
C ILE A 66 6.15 3.87 4.05
N GLN A 67 6.81 3.47 5.13
CA GLN A 67 7.68 2.31 5.17
C GLN A 67 7.15 1.28 6.18
N PRO A 68 6.89 0.02 5.77
CA PRO A 68 6.34 -1.00 6.65
C PRO A 68 7.43 -1.67 7.50
N HIS A 69 7.88 -0.97 8.54
CA HIS A 69 9.03 -1.37 9.36
C HIS A 69 8.79 -2.60 10.24
N PHE A 70 7.66 -2.68 10.95
CA PHE A 70 7.44 -3.74 11.94
C PHE A 70 6.16 -4.50 11.63
N SER A 71 6.20 -5.82 11.85
CA SER A 71 5.06 -6.71 11.66
C SER A 71 3.92 -6.50 12.67
N SER A 72 4.19 -5.83 13.78
CA SER A 72 3.22 -5.59 14.85
C SER A 72 3.67 -4.44 15.77
N LEU A 73 2.72 -3.92 16.56
CA LEU A 73 3.02 -2.95 17.61
C LEU A 73 3.94 -3.55 18.69
N ALA A 74 3.81 -4.84 19.01
CA ALA A 74 4.65 -5.50 19.99
C ALA A 74 6.13 -5.52 19.57
N ALA A 75 6.41 -5.80 18.29
CA ALA A 75 7.77 -5.77 17.75
C ALA A 75 8.37 -4.35 17.78
N PHE A 76 7.57 -3.33 17.43
CA PHE A 76 7.99 -1.94 17.57
C PHE A 76 8.34 -1.58 19.01
N LEU A 77 7.48 -1.92 19.98
CA LEU A 77 7.71 -1.59 21.40
C LEU A 77 8.96 -2.28 21.97
N GLN A 78 9.27 -3.50 21.53
CA GLN A 78 10.51 -4.18 21.89
C GLN A 78 11.74 -3.43 21.35
N ALA A 79 11.70 -3.02 20.08
CA ALA A 79 12.78 -2.24 19.48
C ALA A 79 12.91 -0.85 20.12
N TYR A 80 11.79 -0.19 20.42
CA TYR A 80 11.75 1.10 21.11
C TYR A 80 12.34 1.03 22.52
N ALA A 81 12.03 -0.02 23.28
CA ALA A 81 12.60 -0.22 24.62
C ALA A 81 14.11 -0.54 24.60
N ALA A 82 14.62 -1.09 23.49
CA ALA A 82 16.02 -1.42 23.30
C ALA A 82 16.83 -0.30 22.62
N ALA A 83 16.18 0.73 22.10
CA ALA A 83 16.84 1.81 21.40
C ALA A 83 17.69 2.65 22.36
N GLU A 84 18.98 2.82 22.05
CA GLU A 84 19.88 3.72 22.78
C GLU A 84 19.67 5.18 22.36
N ASP A 85 19.21 5.39 21.12
CA ASP A 85 18.89 6.68 20.52
C ASP A 85 17.38 6.95 20.50
N GLU A 86 16.99 8.20 20.24
CA GLU A 86 15.58 8.61 20.12
C GLU A 86 14.87 8.02 18.88
N TYR A 87 15.64 7.45 17.92
CA TYR A 87 15.12 6.83 16.70
C TYR A 87 15.13 5.30 16.73
N VAL A 88 14.00 4.71 16.37
CA VAL A 88 13.88 3.26 16.13
C VAL A 88 14.02 2.95 14.64
N GLY A 89 15.10 2.30 14.25
CA GLY A 89 15.34 1.88 12.86
C GLY A 89 14.52 0.65 12.43
N THR A 90 14.73 0.21 11.17
CA THR A 90 14.18 -1.08 10.69
C THR A 90 14.74 -2.24 11.52
N PRO A 91 13.91 -3.16 12.04
CA PRO A 91 14.40 -4.31 12.79
C PRO A 91 15.18 -5.27 11.88
N SER A 92 16.04 -6.10 12.47
CA SER A 92 16.57 -7.26 11.75
C SER A 92 15.50 -8.36 11.64
N LEU A 93 15.65 -9.28 10.70
CA LEU A 93 14.80 -10.48 10.64
C LEU A 93 14.99 -11.43 11.84
N ALA A 94 16.03 -11.24 12.67
CA ALA A 94 16.17 -11.98 13.92
C ALA A 94 15.28 -11.40 15.02
N ASP A 95 15.12 -10.07 15.04
CA ASP A 95 14.31 -9.36 16.05
C ASP A 95 12.83 -9.34 15.66
N ASP A 96 12.53 -9.17 14.36
CA ASP A 96 11.19 -9.26 13.80
C ASP A 96 11.22 -10.09 12.49
N PRO A 97 11.06 -11.42 12.58
CA PRO A 97 11.08 -12.33 11.42
C PRO A 97 10.00 -12.05 10.38
N ALA A 98 8.95 -11.32 10.76
CA ALA A 98 7.82 -10.99 9.90
C ALA A 98 7.86 -9.54 9.41
N SER A 99 8.91 -8.76 9.70
CA SER A 99 9.03 -7.37 9.24
C SER A 99 8.99 -7.30 7.70
N PRO A 100 7.98 -6.63 7.10
CA PRO A 100 7.86 -6.56 5.64
C PRO A 100 9.06 -5.83 5.01
N ARG A 101 9.52 -4.73 5.62
CA ARG A 101 10.69 -3.99 5.14
C ARG A 101 11.99 -4.77 5.31
N ALA A 102 12.21 -5.45 6.44
CA ALA A 102 13.42 -6.26 6.63
C ALA A 102 13.47 -7.41 5.62
N ALA A 103 12.33 -8.05 5.35
CA ALA A 103 12.21 -9.09 4.31
C ALA A 103 12.50 -8.54 2.91
N PHE A 104 11.98 -7.36 2.57
CA PHE A 104 12.27 -6.68 1.29
C PHE A 104 13.78 -6.38 1.13
N LEU A 105 14.42 -5.83 2.16
CA LEU A 105 15.86 -5.54 2.14
C LEU A 105 16.67 -6.82 2.01
N ALA A 106 16.40 -7.84 2.83
CA ALA A 106 17.08 -9.13 2.75
C ALA A 106 16.89 -9.81 1.37
N ALA A 107 15.72 -9.69 0.75
CA ALA A 107 15.48 -10.22 -0.58
C ALA A 107 16.36 -9.54 -1.65
N LYS A 108 16.59 -8.22 -1.57
CA LYS A 108 17.51 -7.52 -2.48
C LYS A 108 18.94 -8.07 -2.38
N GLU A 109 19.41 -8.30 -1.16
CA GLU A 109 20.72 -8.86 -0.87
C GLU A 109 20.84 -10.30 -1.40
N LEU A 110 19.82 -11.14 -1.20
CA LEU A 110 19.80 -12.50 -1.74
C LEU A 110 19.81 -12.53 -3.27
N ILE A 111 19.10 -11.61 -3.93
CA ILE A 111 19.16 -11.46 -5.40
C ILE A 111 20.58 -11.10 -5.84
N ALA A 112 21.25 -10.18 -5.15
CA ALA A 112 22.64 -9.81 -5.44
C ALA A 112 23.60 -11.00 -5.25
N GLN A 113 23.30 -11.88 -4.28
CA GLN A 113 24.04 -13.11 -4.00
C GLN A 113 23.66 -14.28 -4.91
N ARG A 114 22.79 -14.08 -5.91
CA ARG A 114 22.29 -15.10 -6.84
C ARG A 114 21.52 -16.24 -6.15
N ASN A 115 20.74 -15.91 -5.13
CA ASN A 115 19.80 -16.81 -4.45
C ASN A 115 18.35 -16.32 -4.62
N PRO A 116 17.79 -16.34 -5.85
CA PRO A 116 16.48 -15.78 -6.13
C PRO A 116 15.32 -16.56 -5.49
N GLU A 117 15.47 -17.86 -5.24
CA GLU A 117 14.42 -18.67 -4.63
C GLU A 117 14.15 -18.24 -3.18
N ALA A 118 15.21 -18.02 -2.39
CA ALA A 118 15.07 -17.50 -1.03
C ALA A 118 14.53 -16.06 -1.02
N ALA A 119 14.91 -15.24 -2.01
CA ALA A 119 14.39 -13.89 -2.16
C ALA A 119 12.89 -13.88 -2.47
N ILE A 120 12.42 -14.77 -3.35
CA ILE A 120 11.00 -14.94 -3.66
C ILE A 120 10.22 -15.28 -2.39
N ALA A 121 10.69 -16.24 -1.59
CA ALA A 121 10.00 -16.65 -0.36
C ALA A 121 9.84 -15.49 0.64
N LEU A 122 10.88 -14.66 0.82
CA LEU A 122 10.80 -13.48 1.68
C LEU A 122 9.82 -12.43 1.15
N LEU A 123 9.80 -12.19 -0.16
CA LEU A 123 8.88 -11.24 -0.78
C LEU A 123 7.43 -11.72 -0.71
N GLU A 124 7.18 -13.01 -0.97
CA GLU A 124 5.87 -13.65 -0.80
C GLU A 124 5.39 -13.51 0.65
N ALA A 125 6.26 -13.72 1.64
CA ALA A 125 5.93 -13.54 3.06
C ALA A 125 5.62 -12.09 3.43
N ALA A 126 6.41 -11.12 2.93
CA ALA A 126 6.15 -9.70 3.16
C ALA A 126 4.81 -9.26 2.56
N LEU A 127 4.49 -9.73 1.35
CA LEU A 127 3.24 -9.41 0.65
C LEU A 127 2.02 -10.14 1.22
N ALA A 128 2.22 -11.25 1.93
CA ALA A 128 1.15 -11.85 2.73
C ALA A 128 0.70 -10.88 3.85
N ILE A 129 1.61 -10.07 4.38
CA ILE A 129 1.33 -9.09 5.43
C ILE A 129 0.85 -7.77 4.83
N VAL A 130 1.53 -7.24 3.82
CA VAL A 130 1.20 -5.98 3.14
C VAL A 130 0.99 -6.22 1.64
N PRO A 131 -0.21 -6.67 1.21
CA PRO A 131 -0.50 -7.01 -0.17
C PRO A 131 -0.22 -5.89 -1.18
N GLU A 132 -0.32 -4.65 -0.74
CA GLU A 132 -0.16 -3.43 -1.53
C GLU A 132 1.24 -2.81 -1.43
N TYR A 133 2.25 -3.54 -0.92
CA TYR A 133 3.63 -3.05 -0.83
C TYR A 133 4.30 -2.97 -2.22
N THR A 134 4.12 -1.83 -2.90
CA THR A 134 4.51 -1.60 -4.30
C THR A 134 5.98 -1.93 -4.61
N ASP A 135 6.93 -1.56 -3.75
CA ASP A 135 8.36 -1.88 -3.96
C ASP A 135 8.62 -3.40 -3.94
N ALA A 136 7.99 -4.12 -3.00
CA ALA A 136 8.11 -5.58 -2.91
C ALA A 136 7.40 -6.29 -4.08
N LEU A 137 6.22 -5.81 -4.50
CA LEU A 137 5.52 -6.31 -5.69
C LEU A 137 6.37 -6.16 -6.96
N ALA A 138 6.95 -4.98 -7.18
CA ALA A 138 7.79 -4.72 -8.35
C ALA A 138 9.04 -5.62 -8.36
N LEU A 139 9.64 -5.85 -7.20
CA LEU A 139 10.79 -6.74 -7.06
C LEU A 139 10.42 -8.21 -7.28
N LEU A 140 9.30 -8.67 -6.72
CA LEU A 140 8.80 -10.04 -6.86
C LEU A 140 8.41 -10.37 -8.30
N HIS A 141 7.70 -9.46 -8.97
CA HIS A 141 7.41 -9.57 -10.41
C HIS A 141 8.69 -9.84 -11.20
N GLY A 142 9.76 -9.07 -10.93
CA GLY A 142 11.05 -9.25 -11.59
C GLY A 142 11.67 -10.63 -11.36
N GLN A 143 11.41 -11.27 -10.22
CA GLN A 143 11.89 -12.63 -9.94
C GLN A 143 11.01 -13.69 -10.61
N TYR A 144 9.69 -13.54 -10.59
CA TYR A 144 8.78 -14.47 -11.28
C TYR A 144 9.03 -14.52 -12.78
N VAL A 145 9.28 -13.37 -13.42
CA VAL A 145 9.65 -13.32 -14.85
C VAL A 145 10.94 -14.12 -15.11
N ARG A 146 11.96 -13.99 -14.25
CA ARG A 146 13.24 -14.72 -14.40
C ARG A 146 13.07 -16.22 -14.16
N ALA A 147 12.19 -16.60 -13.24
CA ALA A 147 11.87 -17.98 -12.92
C ALA A 147 10.93 -18.65 -13.94
N GLY A 148 10.42 -17.91 -14.93
CA GLY A 148 9.43 -18.42 -15.90
C GLY A 148 8.04 -18.67 -15.31
N ARG A 149 7.74 -18.11 -14.12
CA ARG A 149 6.42 -18.18 -13.46
C ARG A 149 5.48 -17.12 -14.06
N THR A 150 5.11 -17.27 -15.32
CA THR A 150 4.38 -16.25 -16.09
C THR A 150 3.04 -15.85 -15.45
N ASP A 151 2.23 -16.82 -15.04
CA ASP A 151 0.90 -16.53 -14.46
C ASP A 151 1.02 -15.74 -13.14
N ASP A 152 2.00 -16.09 -12.31
CA ASP A 152 2.27 -15.37 -11.06
C ASP A 152 2.84 -13.98 -11.33
N ALA A 153 3.70 -13.84 -12.35
CA ALA A 153 4.23 -12.56 -12.79
C ALA A 153 3.12 -11.61 -13.26
N VAL A 154 2.13 -12.10 -14.01
CA VAL A 154 0.96 -11.31 -14.41
C VAL A 154 0.18 -10.81 -13.21
N ARG A 155 -0.16 -11.70 -12.27
CA ARG A 155 -0.94 -11.33 -11.07
C ARG A 155 -0.22 -10.26 -10.25
N VAL A 156 1.09 -10.45 -10.01
CA VAL A 156 1.89 -9.49 -9.25
C VAL A 156 2.09 -8.19 -10.03
N ALA A 157 2.21 -8.22 -11.36
CA ALA A 157 2.31 -7.01 -12.17
C ALA A 157 1.04 -6.16 -12.07
N ILE A 158 -0.15 -6.79 -12.18
CA ILE A 158 -1.43 -6.12 -12.02
C ILE A 158 -1.55 -5.52 -10.62
N GLN A 159 -1.23 -6.29 -9.58
CA GLN A 159 -1.26 -5.82 -8.20
C GLN A 159 -0.31 -4.63 -8.01
N ALA A 160 0.92 -4.68 -8.54
CA ALA A 160 1.85 -3.56 -8.47
C ALA A 160 1.30 -2.30 -9.13
N ILE A 161 0.66 -2.43 -10.30
CA ILE A 161 0.09 -1.31 -11.08
C ILE A 161 -1.03 -0.61 -10.31
N ILE A 162 -1.83 -1.34 -9.54
CA ILE A 162 -2.91 -0.73 -8.75
C ILE A 162 -2.49 -0.27 -7.36
N SER A 163 -1.28 -0.61 -6.90
CA SER A 163 -0.84 -0.33 -5.54
C SER A 163 -0.31 1.10 -5.34
N PRO A 164 -0.42 1.67 -4.12
CA PRO A 164 -0.19 3.09 -3.90
C PRO A 164 1.27 3.51 -4.09
N PRO A 165 1.53 4.72 -4.62
CA PRO A 165 2.89 5.26 -4.75
C PRO A 165 3.54 5.56 -3.39
N SER A 166 2.77 5.80 -2.34
CA SER A 166 3.31 5.95 -0.97
C SER A 166 4.06 4.71 -0.48
N LEU A 167 3.76 3.52 -1.00
CA LEU A 167 4.41 2.26 -0.64
C LEU A 167 5.51 1.81 -1.62
N GLY A 168 5.82 2.59 -2.66
CA GLY A 168 6.87 2.24 -3.61
C GLY A 168 6.89 3.05 -4.88
N GLY A 169 7.98 2.92 -5.64
CA GLY A 169 8.13 3.61 -6.91
C GLY A 169 7.15 3.11 -7.99
N PRO A 170 6.95 3.89 -9.07
CA PRO A 170 6.09 3.48 -10.17
C PRO A 170 6.59 2.14 -10.78
N PRO A 171 5.71 1.13 -10.96
CA PRO A 171 6.10 -0.21 -11.37
C PRO A 171 6.34 -0.32 -12.88
N LEU A 172 7.15 0.58 -13.46
CA LEU A 172 7.32 0.74 -14.91
C LEU A 172 7.74 -0.55 -15.61
N LYS A 173 8.62 -1.35 -15.00
CA LYS A 173 9.06 -2.63 -15.57
C LYS A 173 7.94 -3.67 -15.62
N ALA A 174 7.09 -3.70 -14.59
CA ALA A 174 5.93 -4.59 -14.55
C ALA A 174 4.89 -4.19 -15.61
N LEU A 175 4.60 -2.90 -15.73
CA LEU A 175 3.72 -2.38 -16.76
C LEU A 175 4.24 -2.68 -18.18
N GLN A 176 5.52 -2.37 -18.44
CA GLN A 176 6.13 -2.61 -19.74
C GLN A 176 6.11 -4.10 -20.11
N TRP A 177 6.40 -4.98 -19.15
CA TRP A 177 6.34 -6.42 -19.36
C TRP A 177 4.90 -6.91 -19.60
N LEU A 178 3.93 -6.47 -18.78
CA LEU A 178 2.52 -6.87 -18.91
C LEU A 178 1.94 -6.51 -20.27
N ARG A 179 2.30 -5.35 -20.82
CA ARG A 179 1.91 -4.90 -22.17
C ARG A 179 2.39 -5.82 -23.30
N THR A 180 3.42 -6.63 -23.06
CA THR A 180 3.93 -7.61 -24.03
C THR A 180 3.26 -8.98 -23.89
N GLN A 181 2.50 -9.20 -22.80
CA GLN A 181 1.80 -10.46 -22.59
C GLN A 181 0.49 -10.48 -23.39
N PRO A 182 0.12 -11.62 -24.00
CA PRO A 182 -1.19 -11.75 -24.63
C PRO A 182 -2.27 -11.66 -23.56
N VAL A 183 -3.30 -10.84 -23.81
CA VAL A 183 -4.50 -10.81 -22.97
C VAL A 183 -5.36 -12.02 -23.36
N PRO A 184 -5.65 -12.97 -22.45
CA PRO A 184 -6.48 -14.11 -22.75
C PRO A 184 -7.88 -13.71 -23.22
N GLU A 185 -8.49 -14.53 -24.09
CA GLU A 185 -9.89 -14.34 -24.45
C GLU A 185 -10.77 -14.50 -23.20
N GLY A 186 -11.67 -13.53 -22.98
CA GLY A 186 -12.53 -13.52 -21.79
C GLY A 186 -11.85 -13.01 -20.51
N GLU A 187 -10.62 -12.48 -20.59
CA GLU A 187 -9.98 -11.81 -19.44
C GLU A 187 -10.90 -10.71 -18.87
N LEU A 188 -11.05 -10.70 -17.55
CA LEU A 188 -11.97 -9.82 -16.83
C LEU A 188 -11.23 -8.70 -16.10
N ASP A 189 -9.94 -8.85 -15.85
CA ASP A 189 -9.14 -7.85 -15.16
C ASP A 189 -9.05 -6.54 -15.97
N PRO A 190 -9.57 -5.42 -15.45
CA PRO A 190 -9.62 -4.17 -16.18
C PRO A 190 -8.23 -3.58 -16.43
N ILE A 191 -7.24 -3.87 -15.58
CA ILE A 191 -5.89 -3.37 -15.73
C ILE A 191 -5.16 -4.13 -16.81
N TRP A 192 -5.27 -5.46 -16.86
CA TRP A 192 -4.63 -6.22 -17.94
C TRP A 192 -5.18 -5.81 -19.31
N ARG A 193 -6.50 -5.63 -19.42
CA ARG A 193 -7.15 -5.17 -20.66
C ARG A 193 -6.76 -3.76 -21.08
N ALA A 194 -6.49 -2.88 -20.11
CA ALA A 194 -6.20 -1.47 -20.37
C ALA A 194 -4.72 -1.10 -20.24
N CYS A 195 -3.82 -2.03 -19.91
CA CYS A 195 -2.41 -1.73 -19.62
C CYS A 195 -1.68 -1.01 -20.77
N GLY A 196 -2.11 -1.21 -22.02
CA GLY A 196 -1.59 -0.47 -23.18
C GLY A 196 -1.86 1.04 -23.17
N GLN A 197 -2.82 1.49 -22.37
CA GLN A 197 -3.22 2.90 -22.20
C GLN A 197 -2.54 3.56 -21.00
N LEU A 198 -1.75 2.81 -20.22
CA LEU A 198 -1.05 3.31 -19.04
C LEU A 198 0.43 3.56 -19.35
N SER A 199 1.01 4.55 -18.68
CA SER A 199 2.41 4.92 -18.79
C SER A 199 3.05 5.40 -17.48
N PHE A 200 2.26 5.72 -16.45
CA PHE A 200 2.73 6.27 -15.17
C PHE A 200 3.48 7.60 -15.27
N HIS A 201 3.20 8.40 -16.31
CA HIS A 201 3.68 9.78 -16.38
C HIS A 201 2.60 10.71 -15.84
N PHE A 202 2.68 10.99 -14.54
CA PHE A 202 1.80 11.93 -13.84
C PHE A 202 2.51 13.25 -13.56
N GLY A 203 1.76 14.35 -13.49
CA GLY A 203 2.32 15.69 -13.41
C GLY A 203 2.88 16.23 -14.74
N GLY A 204 3.02 17.55 -14.82
CA GLY A 204 3.68 18.24 -15.93
C GLY A 204 2.92 18.27 -17.26
N SER A 205 1.78 17.57 -17.39
CA SER A 205 0.87 17.66 -18.54
C SER A 205 -0.39 18.42 -18.19
N LYS A 206 -0.93 19.17 -19.15
CA LYS A 206 -2.27 19.75 -19.01
C LYS A 206 -3.33 18.66 -18.99
N GLU A 207 -3.19 17.58 -19.75
CA GLU A 207 -4.21 16.53 -19.79
C GLU A 207 -3.54 15.16 -19.67
N ASN A 208 -4.18 14.25 -18.94
CA ASN A 208 -3.74 12.88 -18.80
C ASN A 208 -4.93 11.92 -18.85
N GLY A 209 -5.04 11.17 -19.95
CA GLY A 209 -6.12 10.19 -20.15
C GLY A 209 -6.08 9.02 -19.17
N GLU A 210 -4.92 8.74 -18.55
CA GLU A 210 -4.72 7.61 -17.65
C GLU A 210 -5.67 7.67 -16.45
N TYR A 211 -5.96 8.86 -15.90
CA TYR A 211 -6.92 9.01 -14.79
C TYR A 211 -8.31 8.46 -15.13
N ARG A 212 -8.77 8.58 -16.38
CA ARG A 212 -10.05 8.00 -16.81
C ARG A 212 -9.98 6.48 -16.90
N VAL A 213 -8.83 5.94 -17.32
CA VAL A 213 -8.58 4.49 -17.35
C VAL A 213 -8.63 3.93 -15.92
N LEU A 214 -7.98 4.59 -14.96
CA LEU A 214 -8.00 4.18 -13.56
C LEU A 214 -9.42 4.24 -12.96
N LEU A 215 -10.18 5.31 -13.20
CA LEU A 215 -11.58 5.40 -12.73
C LEU A 215 -12.48 4.32 -13.33
N ALA A 216 -12.32 4.01 -14.63
CA ALA A 216 -13.05 2.93 -15.27
C ALA A 216 -12.69 1.57 -14.66
N ALA A 217 -11.41 1.31 -14.39
CA ALA A 217 -10.96 0.10 -13.72
C ALA A 217 -11.52 -0.02 -12.29
N ILE A 218 -11.57 1.08 -11.52
CA ILE A 218 -12.23 1.11 -10.20
C ILE A 218 -13.70 0.70 -10.33
N ALA A 219 -14.44 1.27 -11.31
CA ALA A 219 -15.84 0.93 -11.52
C ALA A 219 -16.01 -0.56 -11.87
N THR A 220 -15.18 -1.10 -12.77
CA THR A 220 -15.22 -2.53 -13.12
C THR A 220 -14.91 -3.44 -11.93
N TYR A 221 -13.91 -3.12 -11.10
CA TYR A 221 -13.65 -3.92 -9.89
C TYR A 221 -14.85 -3.91 -8.93
N LEU A 222 -15.53 -2.77 -8.77
CA LEU A 222 -16.73 -2.67 -7.94
C LEU A 222 -17.90 -3.48 -8.52
N GLU A 223 -18.12 -3.42 -9.83
CA GLU A 223 -19.14 -4.22 -10.53
C GLU A 223 -18.89 -5.73 -10.38
N GLN A 224 -17.62 -6.14 -10.32
CA GLN A 224 -17.20 -7.52 -10.08
C GLN A 224 -17.26 -7.92 -8.59
N GLY A 225 -17.54 -6.99 -7.67
CA GLY A 225 -17.46 -7.23 -6.23
C GLY A 225 -16.04 -7.41 -5.69
N ASN A 226 -15.01 -7.08 -6.49
CA ASN A 226 -13.61 -7.14 -6.08
C ASN A 226 -13.22 -5.86 -5.31
N HIS A 227 -13.74 -5.77 -4.09
CA HIS A 227 -13.54 -4.60 -3.23
C HIS A 227 -12.08 -4.37 -2.84
N VAL A 228 -11.26 -5.42 -2.73
CA VAL A 228 -9.83 -5.29 -2.39
C VAL A 228 -9.09 -4.54 -3.50
N CYS A 229 -9.22 -4.98 -4.77
CA CYS A 229 -8.59 -4.30 -5.88
C CYS A 229 -9.18 -2.89 -6.11
N ALA A 230 -10.50 -2.72 -5.91
CA ALA A 230 -11.13 -1.41 -5.98
C ALA A 230 -10.57 -0.44 -4.93
N SER A 231 -10.53 -0.83 -3.65
CA SER A 231 -9.99 0.00 -2.56
C SER A 231 -8.52 0.32 -2.75
N THR A 232 -7.72 -0.65 -3.21
CA THR A 232 -6.30 -0.44 -3.52
C THR A 232 -6.14 0.59 -4.63
N LEU A 233 -6.85 0.44 -5.74
CA LEU A 233 -6.76 1.38 -6.86
C LEU A 233 -7.35 2.75 -6.54
N MET A 234 -8.36 2.83 -5.68
CA MET A 234 -8.89 4.10 -5.17
C MET A 234 -7.85 4.86 -4.36
N GLN A 235 -7.08 4.18 -3.50
CA GLN A 235 -5.98 4.79 -2.75
C GLN A 235 -4.92 5.36 -3.72
N THR A 236 -4.51 4.56 -4.69
CA THR A 236 -3.56 4.97 -5.75
C THR A 236 -4.06 6.17 -6.55
N TYR A 237 -5.32 6.15 -6.97
CA TYR A 237 -5.93 7.26 -7.70
C TYR A 237 -5.94 8.54 -6.86
N ALA A 238 -6.32 8.44 -5.59
CA ALA A 238 -6.38 9.60 -4.70
C ALA A 238 -4.99 10.22 -4.51
N GLU A 239 -3.97 9.41 -4.25
CA GLU A 239 -2.58 9.90 -4.09
C GLU A 239 -2.07 10.57 -5.37
N LEU A 240 -2.26 9.94 -6.54
CA LEU A 240 -1.83 10.49 -7.82
C LEU A 240 -2.55 11.80 -8.15
N MET A 241 -3.87 11.84 -8.02
CA MET A 241 -4.67 13.03 -8.34
C MET A 241 -4.41 14.18 -7.36
N SER A 242 -4.18 13.87 -6.07
CA SER A 242 -3.82 14.88 -5.06
C SER A 242 -2.44 15.49 -5.29
N ALA A 243 -1.52 14.79 -5.97
CA ALA A 243 -0.23 15.33 -6.37
C ALA A 243 -0.30 16.29 -7.58
N GLU A 244 -1.41 16.27 -8.34
CA GLU A 244 -1.63 17.20 -9.44
C GLU A 244 -2.00 18.60 -8.94
N THR A 245 -1.74 19.61 -9.77
CA THR A 245 -2.13 21.01 -9.46
C THR A 245 -3.65 21.14 -9.26
N VAL A 246 -4.09 22.10 -8.44
CA VAL A 246 -5.52 22.40 -8.21
C VAL A 246 -6.29 22.59 -9.53
N SER A 247 -5.74 23.37 -10.47
CA SER A 247 -6.40 23.58 -11.77
C SER A 247 -6.50 22.31 -12.62
N PHE A 248 -5.64 21.32 -12.41
CA PHE A 248 -5.77 20.00 -13.03
C PHE A 248 -6.90 19.22 -12.38
N GLN A 249 -6.95 19.16 -11.05
CA GLN A 249 -8.01 18.50 -10.29
C GLN A 249 -9.40 19.05 -10.67
N GLU A 250 -9.56 20.38 -10.76
CA GLU A 250 -10.80 21.05 -11.21
C GLU A 250 -11.24 20.61 -12.61
N ARG A 251 -10.29 20.45 -13.54
CA ARG A 251 -10.58 20.00 -14.92
C ARG A 251 -11.09 18.56 -14.96
N TYR A 252 -10.76 17.76 -13.97
CA TYR A 252 -11.26 16.39 -13.80
C TYR A 252 -12.46 16.32 -12.85
N ALA A 253 -12.97 17.46 -12.38
CA ALA A 253 -14.04 17.55 -11.38
C ALA A 253 -13.75 16.69 -10.14
N PHE A 254 -12.48 16.65 -9.73
CA PHE A 254 -12.06 15.90 -8.55
C PHE A 254 -12.36 16.70 -7.28
N ASP A 255 -13.20 16.15 -6.43
CA ASP A 255 -13.44 16.62 -5.07
C ASP A 255 -12.75 15.63 -4.09
N PRO A 256 -11.65 16.04 -3.43
CA PRO A 256 -10.91 15.17 -2.52
C PRO A 256 -11.77 14.64 -1.37
N ALA A 257 -12.61 15.48 -0.77
CA ALA A 257 -13.43 15.09 0.39
C ALA A 257 -14.51 14.08 -0.03
N ALA A 258 -15.18 14.32 -1.16
CA ALA A 258 -16.15 13.38 -1.69
C ALA A 258 -15.51 12.05 -2.10
N PHE A 259 -14.30 12.09 -2.68
CA PHE A 259 -13.59 10.88 -3.06
C PHE A 259 -13.16 10.04 -1.84
N ILE A 260 -12.64 10.68 -0.80
CA ILE A 260 -12.29 10.01 0.47
C ILE A 260 -13.54 9.41 1.12
N ALA A 261 -14.65 10.14 1.19
CA ALA A 261 -15.91 9.61 1.71
C ALA A 261 -16.38 8.37 0.92
N ARG A 262 -16.24 8.39 -0.41
CA ARG A 262 -16.51 7.23 -1.27
C ARG A 262 -15.56 6.07 -0.97
N GLN A 263 -14.27 6.33 -0.73
CA GLN A 263 -13.28 5.31 -0.39
C GLN A 263 -13.63 4.60 0.92
N ILE A 264 -14.01 5.37 1.95
CA ILE A 264 -14.48 4.83 3.23
C ILE A 264 -15.75 3.98 3.02
N ALA A 265 -16.73 4.47 2.24
CA ALA A 265 -17.94 3.72 1.95
C ALA A 265 -17.67 2.40 1.21
N VAL A 266 -16.78 2.40 0.22
CA VAL A 266 -16.35 1.19 -0.50
C VAL A 266 -15.65 0.21 0.43
N SER A 267 -14.88 0.70 1.41
CA SER A 267 -14.17 -0.16 2.36
C SER A 267 -15.09 -1.04 3.20
N ALA A 268 -16.38 -0.68 3.35
CA ALA A 268 -17.37 -1.52 4.02
C ALA A 268 -17.62 -2.86 3.31
N GLY A 269 -17.31 -2.96 2.02
CA GLY A 269 -17.37 -4.21 1.24
C GLY A 269 -16.11 -5.09 1.34
N LEU A 270 -15.09 -4.67 2.09
CA LEU A 270 -13.87 -5.47 2.27
C LEU A 270 -14.14 -6.73 3.09
N PRO A 271 -13.48 -7.85 2.75
CA PRO A 271 -13.78 -9.15 3.34
C PRO A 271 -13.47 -9.25 4.85
N GLN A 272 -12.59 -8.39 5.35
CA GLN A 272 -12.12 -8.40 6.75
C GLN A 272 -12.59 -7.16 7.53
N GLY A 273 -13.57 -6.43 7.01
CA GLY A 273 -14.20 -5.31 7.68
C GLY A 273 -13.82 -3.94 7.14
N SER A 274 -14.60 -2.93 7.55
CA SER A 274 -14.45 -1.54 7.11
C SER A 274 -13.16 -0.88 7.60
N ARG A 275 -12.66 0.06 6.79
CA ARG A 275 -11.54 0.97 7.10
C ARG A 275 -12.02 2.32 7.63
N ASP A 276 -13.28 2.44 8.03
CA ASP A 276 -13.86 3.66 8.60
C ASP A 276 -13.18 4.02 9.94
N PRO A 277 -12.44 5.16 10.03
CA PRO A 277 -11.83 5.60 11.27
C PRO A 277 -12.84 5.91 12.37
N ALA A 278 -14.07 6.30 12.02
CA ALA A 278 -15.12 6.58 13.00
C ALA A 278 -15.53 5.33 13.79
N MET A 279 -15.39 4.14 13.18
CA MET A 279 -15.67 2.87 13.82
C MET A 279 -14.50 2.33 14.65
N LEU A 280 -13.29 2.90 14.50
CA LEU A 280 -12.08 2.38 15.15
C LEU A 280 -12.09 2.59 16.66
N TRP A 281 -12.59 3.75 17.10
CA TRP A 281 -12.57 4.19 18.51
C TRP A 281 -13.94 4.14 19.19
N SER A 282 -15.00 3.86 18.44
CA SER A 282 -16.34 3.61 18.97
C SER A 282 -16.38 2.22 19.62
N GLY A 283 -15.68 2.08 20.75
CA GLY A 283 -15.73 0.87 21.57
C GLY A 283 -17.13 0.69 22.14
N ASP A 284 -17.98 -0.02 21.40
CA ASP A 284 -19.15 -0.78 21.87
C ASP A 284 -19.72 -1.55 20.67
N LEU A 285 -19.19 -2.75 20.40
CA LEU A 285 -19.89 -3.92 19.82
C LEU A 285 -18.89 -5.10 19.67
N ALA A 286 -18.45 -5.65 20.79
CA ALA A 286 -18.30 -7.09 21.04
C ALA A 286 -17.98 -7.31 22.53
#